data_AF-A0A8P0PJB1-F1
#
_entry.id   AF-A0A8P0PJB1-F1
#
_cell.length_a   1.000
_cell.length_b   1.000
_cell.length_c   1.000
_cell.angle_alpha   90.00
_cell.angle_beta   90.00
_cell.angle_gamma   90.00
#
_symmetry.space_group_name_H-M   'P 1'
#
loop_
_entity.id
_entity.type
_entity.pdbx_description
1 polymer ?
#
loop_
_entity_poly.entity_id
_entity_poly.type
_entity_poly.pdbx_seq_one_letter_code
_entity_poly.pdbx_strand_id
1 'polypeptide(L)'
;MPITLNMNMAMPSWFDIFGLSPDSQEDEPGIKQAAENVKALIEQEVKNGIPSNRIVLGGFSQGGALSLYTALTTQQKLAGVTALSCWLPLRTSFPQGPISGVNRDISILQCHGDCDFLVPLTFASLTAEKLKTLVNPANVTFKTYEGMMHGSCQQAGALDLLKELKNIPMTLELLQSTRIGMSVNAIRKQSTDEEVTSLAKSLIKSWKKLLDGPSTDKDPEEKKKDTAITSQNSPEAREESSSSGNVSSRKDETNARDTYVSSFPRAPSTSDSVRLKCREMLAAALRTGDDYVAIGADEEELGSQIEEAIYQEIRNTDMKYKNRVRSRISNLKDAKNPNLRKNVLCGNIPPDLFARMTAEEMASDELKEMRKNLTKEAIREHQMAKTGGTQTDLFTCGKCKKKNCTYTQVQTRSADEPMTTFVVCNECGNRWKFC
;
A
#
# COMPACT_ATOMS: atom_id res chain seq x y z
N MET A 1 -12.32 11.53 10.58
CA MET A 1 -13.31 12.60 10.86
C MET A 1 -14.49 12.45 9.91
N PRO A 2 -15.69 12.99 10.20
CA PRO A 2 -16.75 13.10 9.20
C PRO A 2 -16.29 13.97 8.03
N ILE A 3 -16.80 13.70 6.82
CA ILE A 3 -16.54 14.50 5.62
C ILE A 3 -17.85 14.98 4.99
N THR A 4 -18.02 16.30 4.93
CA THR A 4 -19.24 16.98 4.47
C THR A 4 -19.61 16.57 3.05
N LEU A 5 -18.66 16.59 2.10
CA LEU A 5 -18.86 16.16 0.71
C LEU A 5 -19.38 14.70 0.61
N ASN A 6 -19.02 13.85 1.57
CA ASN A 6 -19.43 12.45 1.63
C ASN A 6 -20.61 12.23 2.61
N MET A 7 -21.53 13.20 2.70
CA MET A 7 -22.72 13.15 3.57
C MET A 7 -22.39 12.91 5.05
N ASN A 8 -21.31 13.52 5.55
CA ASN A 8 -20.75 13.35 6.90
C ASN A 8 -20.28 11.91 7.22
N MET A 9 -20.03 11.07 6.22
CA MET A 9 -19.42 9.76 6.43
C MET A 9 -18.05 9.89 7.08
N ALA A 10 -17.82 9.13 8.16
CA ALA A 10 -16.55 9.14 8.88
C ALA A 10 -15.48 8.33 8.12
N MET A 11 -14.36 8.97 7.81
CA MET A 11 -13.22 8.34 7.12
C MET A 11 -11.87 8.92 7.59
N PRO A 12 -10.74 8.24 7.31
CA PRO A 12 -9.41 8.83 7.46
C PRO A 12 -9.27 10.07 6.57
N SER A 13 -8.95 11.21 7.16
CA SER A 13 -8.86 12.51 6.49
C SER A 13 -8.04 13.45 7.37
N TRP A 14 -7.40 14.45 6.76
CA TRP A 14 -6.62 15.47 7.47
C TRP A 14 -7.49 16.67 7.88
N PHE A 15 -8.42 17.06 7.02
CA PHE A 15 -9.37 18.15 7.17
C PHE A 15 -10.69 17.80 6.47
N ASP A 16 -11.73 18.62 6.61
CA ASP A 16 -13.00 18.41 5.92
C ASP A 16 -12.96 18.91 4.47
N ILE A 17 -13.72 18.26 3.60
CA ILE A 17 -13.90 18.66 2.21
C ILE A 17 -15.37 19.05 2.03
N PHE A 18 -15.62 20.32 1.71
CA PHE A 18 -16.97 20.79 1.36
C PHE A 18 -17.26 20.61 -0.13
N GLY A 19 -16.24 20.64 -0.99
CA GLY A 19 -16.36 20.43 -2.43
C GLY A 19 -15.01 20.24 -3.13
N LEU A 20 -15.07 19.78 -4.38
CA LEU A 20 -13.92 19.54 -5.27
C LEU A 20 -14.01 20.42 -6.54
N SER A 21 -14.39 21.70 -6.39
CA SER A 21 -14.25 22.73 -7.43
C SER A 21 -13.26 23.83 -6.98
N PRO A 22 -12.59 24.56 -7.90
CA PRO A 22 -11.62 25.59 -7.52
C PRO A 22 -12.23 26.73 -6.70
N ASP A 23 -13.54 26.91 -6.80
CA ASP A 23 -14.35 27.94 -6.13
C ASP A 23 -15.16 27.37 -4.95
N SER A 24 -14.96 26.09 -4.61
CA SER A 24 -15.51 25.49 -3.39
C SER A 24 -14.91 26.18 -2.16
N GLN A 25 -15.73 26.33 -1.13
CA GLN A 25 -15.24 26.72 0.19
C GLN A 25 -14.28 25.65 0.73
N GLU A 26 -13.20 26.07 1.38
CA GLU A 26 -12.21 25.19 2.00
C GLU A 26 -12.36 25.19 3.54
N ASP A 27 -12.05 24.07 4.20
CA ASP A 27 -12.00 23.96 5.66
C ASP A 27 -10.73 24.64 6.21
N GLU A 28 -10.68 25.97 6.15
CA GLU A 28 -9.54 26.76 6.62
C GLU A 28 -9.11 26.41 8.07
N PRO A 29 -10.01 26.25 9.06
CA PRO A 29 -9.63 25.83 10.40
C PRO A 29 -9.00 24.43 10.45
N GLY A 30 -9.59 23.44 9.76
CA GLY A 30 -9.05 22.08 9.73
C GLY A 30 -7.72 21.98 9.00
N ILE A 31 -7.57 22.67 7.86
CA ILE A 31 -6.31 22.76 7.11
C ILE A 31 -5.20 23.35 7.98
N LYS A 32 -5.47 24.45 8.69
CA LYS A 32 -4.52 25.07 9.63
C LYS A 32 -4.16 24.12 10.77
N GLN A 33 -5.15 23.49 11.41
CA GLN A 33 -4.90 22.55 12.51
C GLN A 33 -4.09 21.32 12.06
N ALA A 34 -4.40 20.77 10.89
CA ALA A 34 -3.63 19.69 10.29
C ALA A 34 -2.19 20.11 9.99
N ALA A 35 -1.98 21.35 9.54
CA ALA A 35 -0.65 21.87 9.24
C ALA A 35 0.18 22.06 10.51
N GLU A 36 -0.41 22.53 11.61
CA GLU A 36 0.28 22.57 12.91
C GLU A 36 0.67 21.18 13.41
N ASN A 37 -0.16 20.15 13.17
CA ASN A 37 0.22 18.77 13.50
C ASN A 37 1.46 18.32 12.70
N VAL A 38 1.56 18.66 11.41
CA VAL A 38 2.76 18.36 10.59
C VAL A 38 3.95 19.21 11.02
N LYS A 39 3.78 20.48 11.40
CA LYS A 39 4.86 21.32 11.96
C LYS A 39 5.40 20.75 13.27
N ALA A 40 4.55 20.23 14.15
CA ALA A 40 4.97 19.55 15.37
C ALA A 40 5.83 18.30 15.08
N LEU A 41 5.51 17.54 14.03
CA LEU A 41 6.34 16.42 13.56
C LEU A 41 7.69 16.91 13.00
N ILE A 42 7.71 17.97 12.19
CA ILE A 42 8.96 18.58 11.69
C ILE A 42 9.84 19.02 12.87
N GLU A 43 9.27 19.69 13.88
CA GLU A 43 9.99 20.07 15.09
C GLU A 43 10.51 18.85 15.87
N GLN A 44 9.73 17.77 15.94
CA GLN A 44 10.16 16.54 16.60
C GLN A 44 11.35 15.90 15.89
N GLU A 45 11.35 15.84 14.55
CA GLU A 45 12.52 15.35 13.80
C GLU A 45 13.73 16.27 13.92
N VAL A 46 13.53 17.59 13.99
CA VAL A 46 14.61 18.54 14.31
C VAL A 46 15.15 18.31 15.73
N LYS A 47 14.28 18.06 16.72
CA LYS A 47 14.67 17.70 18.09
C LYS A 47 15.38 16.33 18.16
N ASN A 48 15.05 15.41 17.26
CA ASN A 48 15.75 14.12 17.07
C ASN A 48 17.13 14.28 16.37
N GLY A 49 17.50 15.50 15.95
CA GLY A 49 18.79 15.80 15.33
C GLY A 49 18.81 15.72 13.81
N ILE A 50 17.65 15.60 13.14
CA ILE A 50 17.56 15.71 11.68
C ILE A 50 17.46 17.20 11.32
N PRO A 51 18.46 17.81 10.65
CA PRO A 51 18.39 19.22 10.26
C PRO A 51 17.18 19.47 9.37
N SER A 52 16.45 20.58 9.58
CA SER A 52 15.21 20.85 8.84
C SER A 52 15.43 20.90 7.32
N ASN A 53 16.59 21.40 6.88
CA ASN A 53 17.00 21.44 5.48
C ASN A 53 17.36 20.06 4.88
N ARG A 54 17.17 18.97 5.64
CA ARG A 54 17.18 17.58 5.17
C ARG A 54 15.81 16.91 5.23
N ILE A 55 14.77 17.60 5.71
CA ILE A 55 13.40 17.10 5.78
C ILE A 55 12.67 17.44 4.48
N VAL A 56 12.13 16.42 3.82
CA VAL A 56 11.21 16.54 2.67
C VAL A 56 9.81 16.25 3.16
N LEU A 57 8.84 17.10 2.82
CA LEU A 57 7.42 16.78 3.01
C LEU A 57 6.87 16.13 1.75
N GLY A 58 5.92 15.21 1.88
CA GLY A 58 5.23 14.70 0.71
C GLY A 58 3.99 13.90 1.04
N GLY A 59 3.11 13.82 0.05
CA GLY A 59 1.86 13.10 0.19
C GLY A 59 1.02 13.08 -1.07
N PHE A 60 -0.05 12.28 -1.00
CA PHE A 60 -1.02 12.08 -2.05
C PHE A 60 -2.35 12.75 -1.69
N SER A 61 -3.05 13.34 -2.67
CA SER A 61 -4.35 14.00 -2.48
C SER A 61 -4.28 15.04 -1.34
N GLN A 62 -5.16 14.98 -0.33
CA GLN A 62 -5.08 15.85 0.85
C GLN A 62 -3.70 15.90 1.51
N GLY A 63 -2.95 14.79 1.54
CA GLY A 63 -1.60 14.77 2.12
C GLY A 63 -0.59 15.58 1.31
N GLY A 64 -0.75 15.63 -0.02
CA GLY A 64 0.04 16.48 -0.90
C GLY A 64 -0.32 17.96 -0.73
N ALA A 65 -1.63 18.24 -0.63
CA ALA A 65 -2.15 19.58 -0.34
C ALA A 65 -1.63 20.12 1.00
N LEU A 66 -1.67 19.28 2.03
CA LEU A 66 -1.15 19.60 3.36
C LEU A 66 0.37 19.79 3.36
N SER A 67 1.12 19.00 2.57
CA SER A 67 2.57 19.14 2.43
C SER A 67 2.96 20.49 1.81
N LEU A 68 2.27 20.90 0.74
CA LEU A 68 2.47 22.22 0.10
C LEU A 68 2.15 23.36 1.07
N TYR A 69 0.98 23.33 1.70
CA TYR A 69 0.56 24.37 2.64
C TYR A 69 1.50 24.47 3.86
N THR A 70 1.90 23.33 4.42
CA THR A 70 2.83 23.29 5.56
C THR A 70 4.19 23.88 5.19
N ALA A 71 4.74 23.53 4.03
CA ALA A 71 6.02 24.07 3.57
C ALA A 71 6.00 25.59 3.33
N LEU A 72 4.88 26.13 2.84
CA LEU A 72 4.71 27.57 2.61
C LEU A 72 4.37 28.38 3.88
N THR A 73 4.01 27.71 4.99
CA THR A 73 3.62 28.37 6.25
C THR A 73 4.52 28.06 7.46
N THR A 74 5.44 27.11 7.35
CA THR A 74 6.39 26.78 8.43
C THR A 74 7.50 27.83 8.56
N GLN A 75 8.02 28.01 9.78
CA GLN A 75 9.21 28.81 10.08
C GLN A 75 10.52 28.06 9.75
N GLN A 76 10.45 26.75 9.53
CA GLN A 76 11.64 25.91 9.28
C GLN A 76 11.99 25.86 7.79
N LYS A 77 13.28 26.04 7.45
CA LYS A 77 13.76 25.81 6.08
C LYS A 77 13.77 24.31 5.79
N LEU A 78 13.05 23.87 4.77
CA LEU A 78 12.91 22.46 4.38
C LEU A 78 13.80 22.11 3.17
N ALA A 79 14.03 20.82 2.95
CA ALA A 79 14.76 20.32 1.79
C ALA A 79 13.92 20.38 0.50
N GLY A 80 12.63 20.04 0.59
CA GLY A 80 11.74 19.98 -0.57
C GLY A 80 10.32 19.52 -0.26
N VAL A 81 9.47 19.50 -1.30
CA VAL A 81 8.11 18.95 -1.26
C VAL A 81 7.88 18.00 -2.43
N THR A 82 7.23 16.86 -2.18
CA THR A 82 6.69 15.96 -3.21
C THR A 82 5.16 15.90 -3.13
N ALA A 83 4.49 16.50 -4.10
CA ALA A 83 3.05 16.74 -4.12
C ALA A 83 2.39 15.87 -5.21
N LEU A 84 1.61 14.86 -4.81
CA LEU A 84 1.02 13.86 -5.74
C LEU A 84 -0.51 14.01 -5.80
N SER A 85 -1.09 14.08 -7.00
CA SER A 85 -2.56 14.11 -7.23
C SER A 85 -3.30 15.11 -6.33
N CYS A 86 -2.80 16.35 -6.20
CA CYS A 86 -3.28 17.31 -5.20
C CYS A 86 -3.32 18.77 -5.70
N TRP A 87 -3.74 19.67 -4.80
CA TRP A 87 -3.84 21.10 -5.03
C TRP A 87 -3.13 21.90 -3.93
N LEU A 88 -2.84 23.18 -4.13
CA LEU A 88 -2.46 24.10 -3.06
C LEU A 88 -3.73 24.67 -2.40
N PRO A 89 -4.05 24.30 -1.14
CA PRO A 89 -5.20 24.85 -0.46
C PRO A 89 -4.92 26.26 0.05
N LEU A 90 -5.99 27.04 0.26
CA LEU A 90 -5.93 28.42 0.75
C LEU A 90 -5.01 29.31 -0.11
N ARG A 91 -5.00 29.08 -1.43
CA ARG A 91 -4.12 29.72 -2.42
C ARG A 91 -4.13 31.26 -2.39
N THR A 92 -5.24 31.85 -1.93
CA THR A 92 -5.44 33.29 -1.76
C THR A 92 -4.72 33.87 -0.54
N SER A 93 -4.41 33.06 0.48
CA SER A 93 -3.63 33.46 1.66
C SER A 93 -2.16 33.73 1.36
N PHE A 94 -1.71 33.47 0.13
CA PHE A 94 -0.32 33.67 -0.32
C PHE A 94 -0.25 34.77 -1.39
N PRO A 95 -0.24 36.07 -1.02
CA PRO A 95 -0.24 37.15 -1.98
C PRO A 95 1.10 37.30 -2.74
N GLN A 96 2.24 37.14 -2.06
CA GLN A 96 3.59 37.38 -2.64
C GLN A 96 4.69 36.38 -2.20
N GLY A 97 4.32 35.20 -1.67
CA GLY A 97 5.29 34.16 -1.30
C GLY A 97 4.88 33.32 -0.07
N PRO A 98 5.77 32.43 0.41
CA PRO A 98 5.65 31.77 1.71
C PRO A 98 5.50 32.79 2.84
N ILE A 99 4.67 32.50 3.83
CA ILE A 99 4.34 33.43 4.94
C ILE A 99 5.59 33.84 5.74
N SER A 100 6.50 32.89 5.98
CA SER A 100 7.77 33.10 6.68
C SER A 100 8.93 33.51 5.76
N GLY A 101 8.76 33.42 4.43
CA GLY A 101 9.82 33.62 3.43
C GLY A 101 10.95 32.58 3.40
N VAL A 102 11.12 31.73 4.43
CA VAL A 102 12.30 30.83 4.58
C VAL A 102 12.42 29.78 3.48
N ASN A 103 11.28 29.41 2.88
CA ASN A 103 11.16 28.38 1.84
C ASN A 103 10.98 28.99 0.43
N ARG A 104 11.43 30.23 0.18
CA ARG A 104 11.39 30.85 -1.16
C ARG A 104 12.15 30.05 -2.23
N ASP A 105 13.22 29.35 -1.85
CA ASP A 105 14.03 28.52 -2.77
C ASP A 105 13.79 27.01 -2.60
N ILE A 106 12.66 26.59 -2.01
CA ILE A 106 12.36 25.18 -1.80
C ILE A 106 12.16 24.43 -3.14
N SER A 107 12.71 23.22 -3.26
CA SER A 107 12.48 22.33 -4.40
C SER A 107 11.12 21.66 -4.29
N ILE A 108 10.27 21.78 -5.31
CA ILE A 108 8.93 21.17 -5.35
C ILE A 108 8.83 20.27 -6.58
N LEU A 109 8.58 18.98 -6.34
CA LEU A 109 8.13 18.04 -7.37
C LEU A 109 6.61 17.87 -7.23
N GLN A 110 5.86 18.31 -8.24
CA GLN A 110 4.43 18.09 -8.35
C GLN A 110 4.15 17.08 -9.47
N CYS A 111 3.40 16.03 -9.16
CA CYS A 111 3.07 14.92 -10.07
C CYS A 111 1.55 14.75 -10.13
N HIS A 112 0.99 14.69 -11.34
CA HIS A 112 -0.47 14.59 -11.52
C HIS A 112 -0.85 13.72 -12.71
N GLY A 113 -2.00 13.05 -12.64
CA GLY A 113 -2.55 12.29 -13.77
C GLY A 113 -3.52 13.12 -14.60
N ASP A 114 -3.46 13.02 -15.93
CA ASP A 114 -4.35 13.81 -16.81
C ASP A 114 -5.81 13.34 -16.78
N CYS A 115 -6.05 12.09 -16.38
CA CYS A 115 -7.36 11.45 -16.23
C CYS A 115 -7.84 11.41 -14.77
N ASP A 116 -7.27 12.24 -13.88
CA ASP A 116 -7.69 12.35 -12.48
C ASP A 116 -9.08 13.01 -12.39
N PHE A 117 -10.10 12.22 -12.05
CA PHE A 117 -11.50 12.66 -11.96
C PHE A 117 -11.90 13.19 -10.56
N LEU A 118 -11.04 13.04 -9.54
CA LEU A 118 -11.30 13.51 -8.17
C LEU A 118 -10.62 14.86 -7.91
N VAL A 119 -9.38 15.02 -8.39
CA VAL A 119 -8.67 16.29 -8.42
C VAL A 119 -8.33 16.57 -9.90
N PRO A 120 -9.20 17.24 -10.67
CA PRO A 120 -8.99 17.49 -12.09
C PRO A 120 -7.62 18.13 -12.37
N LEU A 121 -6.99 17.76 -13.48
CA LEU A 121 -5.67 18.29 -13.89
C LEU A 121 -5.59 19.83 -13.84
N THR A 122 -6.71 20.53 -14.07
CA THR A 122 -6.81 21.99 -13.94
C THR A 122 -6.44 22.51 -12.55
N PHE A 123 -6.77 21.81 -11.45
CA PHE A 123 -6.33 22.16 -10.10
C PHE A 123 -4.81 22.07 -9.96
N ALA A 124 -4.23 21.03 -10.54
CA ALA A 124 -2.80 20.78 -10.49
C ALA A 124 -2.04 21.85 -11.29
N SER A 125 -2.52 22.20 -12.49
CA SER A 125 -1.97 23.28 -13.31
C SER A 125 -2.09 24.64 -12.62
N LEU A 126 -3.25 24.99 -12.06
CA LEU A 126 -3.43 26.22 -11.28
C LEU A 126 -2.51 26.25 -10.04
N THR A 127 -2.29 25.10 -9.41
CA THR A 127 -1.34 24.95 -8.30
C THR A 127 0.09 25.17 -8.75
N ALA A 128 0.53 24.55 -9.85
CA ALA A 128 1.88 24.68 -10.39
C ALA A 128 2.18 26.14 -10.79
N GLU A 129 1.26 26.80 -11.50
CA GLU A 129 1.38 28.21 -11.85
C GLU A 129 1.42 29.10 -10.61
N LYS A 130 0.54 28.86 -9.62
CA LYS A 130 0.58 29.62 -8.37
C LYS A 130 1.91 29.41 -7.63
N LEU A 131 2.42 28.19 -7.53
CA LEU A 131 3.70 27.89 -6.88
C LEU A 131 4.87 28.63 -7.54
N LYS A 132 4.93 28.69 -8.87
CA LYS A 132 5.93 29.50 -9.60
C LYS A 132 5.87 31.01 -9.27
N THR A 133 4.73 31.54 -8.80
CA THR A 133 4.65 32.94 -8.31
C THR A 133 5.05 33.10 -6.84
N LEU A 134 5.11 32.01 -6.07
CA LEU A 134 5.38 32.04 -4.63
C LEU A 134 6.84 31.71 -4.30
N VAL A 135 7.40 30.72 -4.98
CA VAL A 135 8.77 30.23 -4.80
C VAL A 135 9.55 30.39 -6.10
N ASN A 136 10.87 30.18 -6.05
CA ASN A 136 11.76 30.24 -7.20
C ASN A 136 11.24 29.32 -8.34
N PRO A 137 10.85 29.86 -9.52
CA PRO A 137 10.23 29.06 -10.58
C PRO A 137 11.11 27.90 -11.07
N ALA A 138 12.44 28.08 -11.04
CA ALA A 138 13.40 27.05 -11.45
C ALA A 138 13.38 25.81 -10.55
N ASN A 139 12.85 25.94 -9.33
CA ASN A 139 12.80 24.87 -8.33
C ASN A 139 11.43 24.15 -8.33
N VAL A 140 10.47 24.54 -9.19
CA VAL A 140 9.14 23.92 -9.32
C VAL A 140 9.08 23.03 -10.56
N THR A 141 9.10 21.71 -10.35
CA THR A 141 8.92 20.71 -11.42
C THR A 141 7.50 20.18 -11.40
N PHE A 142 6.75 20.36 -12.50
CA PHE A 142 5.42 19.78 -12.68
C PHE A 142 5.48 18.68 -13.75
N LYS A 143 5.13 17.44 -13.38
CA LYS A 143 5.06 16.28 -14.29
C LYS A 143 3.63 15.77 -14.39
N THR A 144 3.16 15.62 -15.62
CA THR A 144 1.85 15.04 -15.95
C THR A 144 2.02 13.65 -16.51
N TYR A 145 1.21 12.70 -16.07
CA TYR A 145 1.22 11.32 -16.55
C TYR A 145 -0.05 11.02 -17.36
N GLU A 146 0.13 10.60 -18.61
CA GLU A 146 -0.93 10.28 -19.55
C GLU A 146 -1.72 9.02 -19.13
N GLY A 147 -3.04 9.07 -19.24
CA GLY A 147 -3.96 7.99 -18.87
C GLY A 147 -4.07 7.74 -17.35
N MET A 148 -3.38 8.51 -16.51
CA MET A 148 -3.34 8.28 -15.07
C MET A 148 -4.55 8.91 -14.37
N MET A 149 -5.33 8.08 -13.66
CA MET A 149 -6.44 8.51 -12.81
C MET A 149 -5.98 8.87 -11.39
N HIS A 150 -6.92 9.14 -10.46
CA HIS A 150 -6.61 9.43 -9.07
C HIS A 150 -6.04 8.20 -8.32
N GLY A 151 -4.74 7.96 -8.45
CA GLY A 151 -4.05 6.85 -7.80
C GLY A 151 -2.59 6.73 -8.18
N SER A 152 -1.93 5.69 -7.69
CA SER A 152 -0.54 5.37 -8.01
C SER A 152 -0.45 4.30 -9.10
N CYS A 153 0.21 4.60 -10.22
CA CYS A 153 0.67 3.59 -11.18
C CYS A 153 2.06 3.09 -10.76
N GLN A 154 2.30 1.77 -10.79
CA GLN A 154 3.60 1.20 -10.42
C GLN A 154 4.66 1.37 -11.52
N GLN A 155 4.24 1.57 -12.77
CA GLN A 155 5.10 1.52 -13.95
C GLN A 155 5.57 2.92 -14.38
N ALA A 156 4.65 3.80 -14.79
CA ALA A 156 5.01 5.07 -15.45
C ALA A 156 5.84 6.03 -14.56
N GLY A 157 5.42 6.24 -13.31
CA GLY A 157 6.14 7.12 -12.38
C GLY A 157 7.53 6.58 -11.98
N ALA A 158 7.72 5.25 -11.99
CA ALA A 158 9.00 4.64 -11.66
C ALA A 158 10.05 4.91 -12.76
N LEU A 159 9.67 4.86 -14.03
CA LEU A 159 10.59 5.06 -15.16
C LEU A 159 11.24 6.45 -15.12
N ASP A 160 10.44 7.49 -14.90
CA ASP A 160 10.95 8.87 -14.90
C ASP A 160 11.79 9.19 -13.66
N LEU A 161 11.45 8.66 -12.49
CA LEU A 161 12.29 8.78 -11.30
C LEU A 161 13.64 8.07 -11.48
N LEU A 162 13.67 6.93 -12.18
CA LEU A 162 14.92 6.25 -12.54
C LEU A 162 15.74 7.04 -13.58
N LYS A 163 15.10 7.75 -14.51
CA LYS A 163 15.79 8.65 -15.46
C LYS A 163 16.45 9.83 -14.73
N GLU A 164 15.76 10.48 -13.79
CA GLU A 164 16.37 11.56 -12.97
C GLU A 164 17.53 11.01 -12.12
N LEU A 165 17.33 9.86 -11.48
CA LEU A 165 18.32 9.22 -10.62
C LEU A 165 19.60 8.79 -11.38
N LYS A 166 19.52 8.60 -12.70
CA LYS A 166 20.67 8.40 -13.59
C LYS A 166 21.52 9.65 -13.76
N ASN A 167 20.91 10.84 -13.69
CA ASN A 167 21.58 12.12 -13.88
C ASN A 167 22.24 12.64 -12.58
N ILE A 168 21.87 12.08 -11.42
CA ILE A 168 22.46 12.44 -10.13
C ILE A 168 23.87 11.82 -10.02
N PRO A 169 24.93 12.60 -9.75
CA PRO A 169 26.28 12.08 -9.55
C PRO A 169 26.34 11.26 -8.26
N MET A 170 26.34 9.93 -8.41
CA MET A 170 26.26 9.03 -7.26
C MET A 170 27.63 8.76 -6.65
N THR A 171 27.72 8.86 -5.32
CA THR A 171 28.92 8.54 -4.54
C THR A 171 28.69 7.30 -3.66
N LEU A 172 29.79 6.69 -3.20
CA LEU A 172 29.75 5.56 -2.27
C LEU A 172 29.01 5.90 -0.97
N GLU A 173 29.26 7.09 -0.43
CA GLU A 173 28.61 7.61 0.78
C GLU A 173 27.09 7.76 0.60
N LEU A 174 26.65 8.31 -0.54
CA LEU A 174 25.23 8.43 -0.85
C LEU A 174 24.56 7.06 -1.01
N LEU A 175 25.22 6.09 -1.66
CA LEU A 175 24.70 4.73 -1.80
C LEU A 175 24.54 4.01 -0.45
N GLN A 176 25.51 4.14 0.44
CA GLN A 176 25.50 3.50 1.76
C GLN A 176 24.50 4.18 2.71
N SER A 177 24.45 5.50 2.75
CA SER A 177 23.59 6.27 3.66
C SER A 177 22.10 6.21 3.27
N THR A 178 21.78 6.33 1.98
CA THR A 178 20.38 6.32 1.50
C THR A 178 19.82 4.92 1.28
N ARG A 179 20.70 3.91 1.12
CA ARG A 179 20.35 2.54 0.68
C ARG A 179 19.55 2.49 -0.64
N ILE A 180 19.62 3.54 -1.48
CA ILE A 180 18.81 3.68 -2.71
C ILE A 180 18.94 2.48 -3.68
N GLY A 181 20.11 1.82 -3.69
CA GLY A 181 20.33 0.58 -4.46
C GLY A 181 19.40 -0.57 -4.07
N MET A 182 18.93 -0.64 -2.82
CA MET A 182 17.92 -1.63 -2.40
C MET A 182 16.55 -1.32 -3.01
N SER A 183 16.12 -0.05 -2.97
CA SER A 183 14.84 0.41 -3.53
C SER A 183 14.77 0.21 -5.03
N VAL A 184 15.83 0.59 -5.77
CA VAL A 184 15.92 0.36 -7.23
C VAL A 184 15.94 -1.13 -7.56
N ASN A 185 16.57 -1.97 -6.73
CA ASN A 185 16.54 -3.42 -6.89
C ASN A 185 15.18 -4.06 -6.56
N ALA A 186 14.37 -3.43 -5.69
CA ALA A 186 12.98 -3.83 -5.45
C ALA A 186 12.09 -3.49 -6.66
N ILE A 187 12.18 -2.26 -7.18
CA ILE A 187 11.48 -1.82 -8.40
C ILE A 187 11.80 -2.78 -9.57
N ARG A 188 13.08 -3.11 -9.78
CA ARG A 188 13.56 -4.06 -10.79
C ARG A 188 13.01 -5.50 -10.63
N LYS A 189 12.52 -5.88 -9.45
CA LYS A 189 11.94 -7.21 -9.18
C LYS A 189 10.42 -7.21 -9.31
N GLN A 190 9.77 -6.08 -9.05
CA GLN A 190 8.32 -5.94 -9.02
C GLN A 190 7.74 -5.41 -10.33
N SER A 191 8.52 -4.67 -11.11
CA SER A 191 8.08 -4.14 -12.40
C SER A 191 7.95 -5.24 -13.45
N THR A 192 6.86 -5.19 -14.22
CA THR A 192 6.63 -5.98 -15.43
C THR A 192 7.14 -5.27 -16.69
N ASP A 193 7.63 -4.03 -16.58
CA ASP A 193 8.06 -3.17 -17.68
C ASP A 193 9.55 -3.39 -17.99
N GLU A 194 9.88 -3.62 -19.26
CA GLU A 194 11.25 -3.91 -19.71
C GLU A 194 12.17 -2.68 -19.68
N GLU A 195 11.65 -1.47 -19.93
CA GLU A 195 12.42 -0.22 -19.85
C GLU A 195 12.77 0.09 -18.39
N VAL A 196 11.79 0.02 -17.48
CA VAL A 196 12.00 0.19 -16.04
C VAL A 196 13.03 -0.83 -15.53
N THR A 197 12.88 -2.09 -15.94
CA THR A 197 13.76 -3.18 -15.53
C THR A 197 15.18 -3.04 -16.08
N SER A 198 15.34 -2.65 -17.34
CA SER A 198 16.65 -2.46 -17.97
C SER A 198 17.38 -1.23 -17.44
N LEU A 199 16.68 -0.10 -17.22
CA LEU A 199 17.24 1.10 -16.62
C LEU A 199 17.68 0.85 -15.17
N ALA A 200 16.84 0.19 -14.35
CA ALA A 200 17.20 -0.19 -12.99
C ALA A 200 18.40 -1.18 -12.94
N LYS A 201 18.48 -2.14 -13.87
CA LYS A 201 19.67 -3.01 -14.04
C LYS A 201 20.93 -2.18 -14.36
N SER A 202 20.82 -1.19 -15.24
CA SER A 202 21.92 -0.31 -15.64
C SER A 202 22.45 0.51 -14.46
N LEU A 203 21.57 1.13 -13.67
CA LEU A 203 21.92 1.89 -12.47
C LEU A 203 22.61 1.03 -11.41
N ILE A 204 22.06 -0.16 -11.11
CA ILE A 204 22.69 -1.08 -10.16
C ILE A 204 24.08 -1.53 -10.66
N LYS A 205 24.27 -1.69 -11.98
CA LYS A 205 25.57 -2.05 -12.56
C LYS A 205 26.58 -0.90 -12.48
N SER A 206 26.18 0.35 -12.73
CA SER A 206 27.08 1.50 -12.58
C SER A 206 27.46 1.75 -11.13
N TRP A 207 26.53 1.61 -10.18
CA TRP A 207 26.80 1.78 -8.75
C TRP A 207 27.66 0.67 -8.16
N LYS A 208 27.58 -0.56 -8.67
CA LYS A 208 28.51 -1.64 -8.28
C LYS A 208 29.97 -1.30 -8.62
N LYS A 209 30.22 -0.68 -9.78
CA LYS A 209 31.56 -0.18 -10.14
C LYS A 209 32.09 0.93 -9.22
N LEU A 210 31.27 1.50 -8.34
CA LEU A 210 31.70 2.45 -7.29
C LEU A 210 32.02 1.77 -5.95
N LEU A 211 31.64 0.49 -5.79
CA LEU A 211 32.01 -0.37 -4.66
C LEU A 211 33.31 -1.13 -4.96
N ASP A 212 33.45 -1.58 -6.21
CA ASP A 212 34.68 -2.18 -6.74
C ASP A 212 35.69 -1.05 -7.01
N GLY A 213 36.50 -0.69 -6.01
CA GLY A 213 37.53 0.35 -6.11
C GLY A 213 38.57 0.06 -7.22
N PRO A 214 39.38 1.06 -7.64
CA PRO A 214 40.24 0.94 -8.80
C PRO A 214 41.38 -0.07 -8.57
N SER A 215 41.18 -1.32 -9.00
CA SER A 215 42.20 -2.36 -8.97
C SER A 215 41.95 -3.44 -10.02
N THR A 216 42.91 -3.55 -10.94
CA THR A 216 43.09 -4.59 -11.96
C THR A 216 42.09 -4.60 -13.11
N ASP A 217 42.47 -3.92 -14.19
CA ASP A 217 42.12 -4.32 -15.54
C ASP A 217 42.47 -5.80 -15.78
N LYS A 218 41.51 -6.56 -16.28
CA LYS A 218 41.75 -7.71 -17.14
C LYS A 218 40.75 -7.66 -18.29
N ASP A 219 41.27 -7.32 -19.46
CA ASP A 219 40.54 -7.35 -20.73
C ASP A 219 40.13 -8.79 -21.11
N PRO A 220 39.16 -8.95 -22.04
CA PRO A 220 38.47 -10.22 -22.25
C PRO A 220 39.19 -11.17 -23.20
N GLU A 221 39.17 -12.47 -22.88
CA GLU A 221 39.52 -13.54 -23.82
C GLU A 221 38.28 -14.36 -24.23
N GLU A 222 38.16 -14.63 -25.53
CA GLU A 222 37.07 -15.40 -26.14
C GLU A 222 37.34 -16.92 -26.15
N LYS A 223 36.25 -17.69 -26.07
CA LYS A 223 35.99 -18.97 -26.77
C LYS A 223 37.11 -20.05 -26.80
N LYS A 224 36.73 -21.24 -26.32
CA LYS A 224 36.63 -22.42 -27.21
C LYS A 224 35.67 -23.49 -26.69
N LYS A 225 34.89 -24.07 -27.61
CA LYS A 225 34.32 -25.42 -27.46
C LYS A 225 35.44 -26.44 -27.58
N ASP A 226 35.30 -27.63 -27.00
CA ASP A 226 35.22 -28.86 -27.81
C ASP A 226 34.67 -30.06 -27.02
N THR A 227 34.52 -31.19 -27.72
CA THR A 227 33.46 -32.19 -27.48
C THR A 227 34.01 -33.59 -27.15
N ALA A 228 33.14 -34.42 -26.56
CA ALA A 228 33.32 -35.80 -26.06
C ALA A 228 34.16 -36.82 -26.87
N ILE A 229 34.64 -37.85 -26.14
CA ILE A 229 34.65 -39.30 -26.51
C ILE A 229 34.58 -40.09 -25.18
N THR A 230 33.50 -40.82 -24.85
CA THR A 230 33.08 -42.19 -25.23
C THR A 230 33.89 -43.34 -24.59
N SER A 231 33.19 -44.25 -23.89
CA SER A 231 33.53 -45.67 -23.76
C SER A 231 32.26 -46.46 -23.46
N GLN A 232 32.09 -47.61 -24.11
CA GLN A 232 30.84 -48.38 -24.20
C GLN A 232 30.87 -49.62 -23.27
N ASN A 233 29.71 -50.09 -22.82
CA ASN A 233 29.12 -51.33 -23.36
C ASN A 233 27.75 -51.69 -22.75
N SER A 234 26.94 -52.35 -23.58
CA SER A 234 25.60 -52.92 -23.33
C SER A 234 25.73 -54.48 -23.23
N PRO A 235 24.70 -55.36 -23.16
CA PRO A 235 23.38 -55.23 -23.81
C PRO A 235 22.10 -55.82 -23.12
N GLU A 236 20.95 -55.44 -23.70
CA GLU A 236 19.73 -56.26 -23.94
C GLU A 236 18.86 -56.78 -22.75
N ALA A 237 17.53 -57.00 -22.88
CA ALA A 237 16.62 -56.89 -24.03
C ALA A 237 15.12 -56.81 -23.61
N ARG A 238 14.28 -56.19 -24.47
CA ARG A 238 12.87 -56.54 -24.83
C ARG A 238 11.77 -56.54 -23.74
N GLU A 239 10.48 -56.34 -24.05
CA GLU A 239 9.79 -55.82 -25.25
C GLU A 239 8.42 -55.20 -24.86
N GLU A 240 7.80 -54.53 -25.83
CA GLU A 240 6.51 -53.83 -25.76
C GLU A 240 5.31 -54.77 -25.57
N SER A 241 4.16 -54.23 -25.14
CA SER A 241 3.00 -54.12 -26.05
C SER A 241 1.83 -53.35 -25.44
N SER A 242 1.06 -52.74 -26.33
CA SER A 242 -0.19 -52.02 -26.06
C SER A 242 -1.38 -52.83 -26.56
N SER A 243 -2.60 -52.51 -26.10
CA SER A 243 -3.68 -52.02 -27.00
C SER A 243 -5.09 -52.12 -26.39
N SER A 244 -5.95 -51.26 -26.93
CA SER A 244 -7.35 -51.03 -26.57
C SER A 244 -8.32 -52.14 -26.99
N GLY A 245 -9.46 -52.25 -26.30
CA GLY A 245 -10.62 -53.04 -26.72
C GLY A 245 -11.90 -52.61 -25.98
N ASN A 246 -13.05 -52.56 -26.66
CA ASN A 246 -14.25 -51.84 -26.20
C ASN A 246 -15.55 -52.67 -26.46
N VAL A 247 -16.73 -52.15 -26.06
CA VAL A 247 -18.12 -52.61 -26.42
C VAL A 247 -18.71 -53.76 -25.56
N SER A 248 -19.51 -53.48 -24.52
CA SER A 248 -21.02 -53.44 -24.46
C SER A 248 -21.70 -54.82 -24.17
N SER A 249 -22.92 -55.02 -23.65
CA SER A 249 -24.13 -54.18 -23.39
C SER A 249 -25.13 -54.89 -22.43
N ARG A 250 -25.93 -54.14 -21.63
CA ARG A 250 -27.24 -54.52 -20.99
C ARG A 250 -27.16 -55.66 -19.92
N LYS A 251 -27.96 -55.79 -18.85
CA LYS A 251 -29.09 -55.10 -18.15
C LYS A 251 -29.14 -55.74 -16.71
N ASP A 252 -29.85 -55.32 -15.65
CA ASP A 252 -30.86 -54.27 -15.37
C ASP A 252 -30.95 -54.02 -13.82
N GLU A 253 -31.88 -53.16 -13.37
CA GLU A 253 -32.56 -53.07 -12.05
C GLU A 253 -31.82 -52.90 -10.68
N THR A 254 -32.28 -51.86 -9.96
CA THR A 254 -32.35 -51.70 -8.49
C THR A 254 -31.08 -51.85 -7.63
N ASN A 255 -30.61 -50.73 -7.07
CA ASN A 255 -30.67 -50.53 -5.60
C ASN A 255 -30.40 -49.07 -5.20
N ALA A 256 -30.77 -48.74 -3.95
CA ALA A 256 -30.66 -47.40 -3.38
C ALA A 256 -29.23 -46.84 -3.47
N ARG A 257 -29.12 -45.57 -3.88
CA ARG A 257 -27.91 -44.78 -3.65
C ARG A 257 -28.14 -43.93 -2.41
N ASP A 258 -27.44 -44.28 -1.34
CA ASP A 258 -27.21 -43.40 -0.20
C ASP A 258 -26.37 -42.21 -0.68
N THR A 259 -27.05 -41.19 -1.20
CA THR A 259 -26.43 -39.88 -1.43
C THR A 259 -26.18 -39.25 -0.07
N TYR A 260 -24.93 -38.90 0.24
CA TYR A 260 -24.59 -38.07 1.40
C TYR A 260 -25.17 -36.66 1.19
N VAL A 261 -26.46 -36.49 1.46
CA VAL A 261 -27.14 -35.19 1.44
C VAL A 261 -26.66 -34.39 2.62
N SER A 262 -25.99 -33.27 2.36
CA SER A 262 -25.71 -32.26 3.38
C SER A 262 -27.03 -31.74 3.95
N SER A 263 -27.37 -32.14 5.18
CA SER A 263 -28.66 -31.88 5.80
C SER A 263 -28.79 -30.44 6.31
N PHE A 264 -28.72 -29.47 5.40
CA PHE A 264 -29.14 -28.11 5.69
C PHE A 264 -30.68 -28.01 5.70
N PRO A 265 -31.27 -27.15 6.55
CA PRO A 265 -32.72 -26.96 6.57
C PRO A 265 -33.21 -26.31 5.28
N ARG A 266 -34.29 -26.88 4.70
CA ARG A 266 -34.89 -26.39 3.46
C ARG A 266 -35.26 -24.91 3.54
N ALA A 267 -34.89 -24.14 2.52
CA ALA A 267 -35.23 -22.72 2.43
C ALA A 267 -36.77 -22.52 2.36
N PRO A 268 -37.33 -21.54 3.07
CA PRO A 268 -38.73 -21.16 2.91
C PRO A 268 -39.05 -20.74 1.47
N SER A 269 -40.20 -21.17 0.96
CA SER A 269 -40.75 -20.68 -0.32
C SER A 269 -41.12 -19.20 -0.22
N THR A 270 -40.70 -18.39 -1.19
CA THR A 270 -41.03 -16.96 -1.27
C THR A 270 -41.95 -16.68 -2.46
N SER A 271 -42.89 -15.75 -2.30
CA SER A 271 -43.81 -15.30 -3.36
C SER A 271 -43.40 -13.96 -3.99
N ASP A 272 -42.34 -13.33 -3.50
CA ASP A 272 -41.85 -12.05 -4.04
C ASP A 272 -41.03 -12.26 -5.33
N SER A 273 -41.42 -11.59 -6.41
CA SER A 273 -40.82 -11.77 -7.74
C SER A 273 -39.36 -11.29 -7.83
N VAL A 274 -38.96 -10.30 -7.03
CA VAL A 274 -37.58 -9.80 -6.96
C VAL A 274 -36.72 -10.82 -6.22
N ARG A 275 -37.20 -11.37 -5.10
CA ARG A 275 -36.53 -12.43 -4.34
C ARG A 275 -36.37 -13.69 -5.17
N LEU A 276 -37.42 -14.13 -5.89
CA LEU A 276 -37.34 -15.25 -6.83
C LEU A 276 -36.26 -15.03 -7.90
N LYS A 277 -36.20 -13.83 -8.51
CA LYS A 277 -35.14 -13.53 -9.49
C LYS A 277 -33.74 -13.50 -8.87
N CYS A 278 -33.61 -13.04 -7.62
CA CYS A 278 -32.33 -13.10 -6.89
C CYS A 278 -31.88 -14.55 -6.62
N ARG A 279 -32.80 -15.46 -6.26
CA ARG A 279 -32.52 -16.89 -6.09
C ARG A 279 -32.04 -17.53 -7.39
N GLU A 280 -32.75 -17.28 -8.50
CA GLU A 280 -32.36 -17.75 -9.83
C GLU A 280 -30.95 -17.26 -10.24
N MET A 281 -30.63 -15.99 -9.97
CA MET A 281 -29.30 -15.43 -10.26
C MET A 281 -28.19 -16.00 -9.36
N LEU A 282 -28.50 -16.37 -8.12
CA LEU A 282 -27.56 -17.04 -7.21
C LEU A 282 -27.31 -18.50 -7.63
N ALA A 283 -28.37 -19.24 -7.99
CA ALA A 283 -28.25 -20.59 -8.55
C ALA A 283 -27.42 -20.57 -9.85
N ALA A 284 -27.69 -19.63 -10.76
CA ALA A 284 -26.89 -19.44 -11.97
C ALA A 284 -25.41 -19.08 -11.70
N ALA A 285 -25.11 -18.42 -10.58
CA ALA A 285 -23.73 -18.16 -10.16
C ALA A 285 -23.04 -19.42 -9.60
N LEU A 286 -23.78 -20.28 -8.87
CA LEU A 286 -23.28 -21.56 -8.36
C LEU A 286 -22.98 -22.59 -9.46
N ARG A 287 -23.68 -22.52 -10.60
CA ARG A 287 -23.41 -23.34 -11.81
C ARG A 287 -22.07 -23.03 -12.49
N THR A 288 -21.37 -21.95 -12.10
CA THR A 288 -20.11 -21.55 -12.75
C THR A 288 -19.06 -22.66 -12.65
N GLY A 289 -18.60 -23.19 -13.80
CA GLY A 289 -17.52 -24.17 -13.85
C GLY A 289 -17.90 -25.59 -13.41
N ASP A 290 -19.19 -25.92 -13.36
CA ASP A 290 -19.74 -27.27 -13.16
C ASP A 290 -19.31 -28.01 -11.86
N ASP A 291 -18.71 -27.29 -10.91
CA ASP A 291 -18.29 -27.84 -9.61
C ASP A 291 -19.47 -28.45 -8.81
N TYR A 292 -20.68 -27.94 -8.99
CA TYR A 292 -21.91 -28.44 -8.35
C TYR A 292 -22.23 -29.89 -8.76
N VAL A 293 -21.97 -30.25 -10.02
CA VAL A 293 -22.16 -31.62 -10.55
C VAL A 293 -21.18 -32.59 -9.91
N ALA A 294 -19.92 -32.16 -9.74
CA ALA A 294 -18.88 -32.99 -9.13
C ALA A 294 -19.07 -33.20 -7.62
N ILE A 295 -19.70 -32.23 -6.94
CA ILE A 295 -19.99 -32.28 -5.50
C ILE A 295 -21.36 -32.92 -5.21
N GLY A 296 -22.29 -32.92 -6.18
CA GLY A 296 -23.65 -33.46 -6.03
C GLY A 296 -24.58 -32.56 -5.20
N ALA A 297 -24.33 -31.25 -5.18
CA ALA A 297 -25.11 -30.28 -4.41
C ALA A 297 -26.18 -29.59 -5.29
N ASP A 298 -27.40 -29.45 -4.75
CA ASP A 298 -28.50 -28.72 -5.38
C ASP A 298 -28.24 -27.20 -5.31
N GLU A 299 -27.95 -26.61 -6.46
CA GLU A 299 -27.65 -25.19 -6.58
C GLU A 299 -28.87 -24.27 -6.41
N GLU A 300 -30.09 -24.77 -6.62
CA GLU A 300 -31.32 -23.99 -6.51
C GLU A 300 -31.77 -23.91 -5.04
N GLU A 301 -31.65 -25.02 -4.31
CA GLU A 301 -31.89 -25.04 -2.87
C GLU A 301 -30.80 -24.22 -2.15
N LEU A 302 -29.52 -24.38 -2.52
CA LEU A 302 -28.42 -23.62 -1.91
C LEU A 302 -28.52 -22.11 -2.22
N GLY A 303 -28.84 -21.74 -3.47
CA GLY A 303 -29.11 -20.35 -3.85
C GLY A 303 -30.30 -19.74 -3.09
N SER A 304 -31.33 -20.55 -2.81
CA SER A 304 -32.48 -20.17 -1.99
C SER A 304 -32.13 -19.94 -0.51
N GLN A 305 -31.27 -20.79 0.07
CA GLN A 305 -30.80 -20.64 1.46
C GLN A 305 -29.92 -19.40 1.63
N ILE A 306 -29.03 -19.10 0.67
CA ILE A 306 -28.19 -17.89 0.69
C ILE A 306 -29.06 -16.62 0.59
N GLU A 307 -30.05 -16.60 -0.31
CA GLU A 307 -30.96 -15.47 -0.45
C GLU A 307 -31.80 -15.23 0.81
N GLU A 308 -32.35 -16.29 1.40
CA GLU A 308 -33.15 -16.20 2.62
C GLU A 308 -32.32 -15.63 3.78
N ALA A 309 -31.07 -16.08 3.97
CA ALA A 309 -30.21 -15.54 5.03
C ALA A 309 -29.87 -14.05 4.83
N ILE A 310 -29.67 -13.59 3.59
CA ILE A 310 -29.51 -12.16 3.27
C ILE A 310 -30.81 -11.39 3.59
N TYR A 311 -31.97 -11.97 3.27
CA TYR A 311 -33.26 -11.36 3.53
C TYR A 311 -33.60 -11.31 5.03
N GLN A 312 -33.20 -12.29 5.85
CA GLN A 312 -33.40 -12.26 7.30
C GLN A 312 -32.60 -11.15 7.99
N GLU A 313 -31.40 -10.83 7.50
CA GLU A 313 -30.60 -9.70 7.99
C GLU A 313 -31.25 -8.34 7.63
N ILE A 314 -31.68 -8.17 6.38
CA ILE A 314 -32.04 -6.85 5.82
C ILE A 314 -33.56 -6.58 5.88
N ARG A 315 -34.39 -7.63 5.84
CA ARG A 315 -35.87 -7.66 5.92
C ARG A 315 -36.60 -6.81 4.88
N ASN A 316 -35.93 -6.43 3.80
CA ASN A 316 -36.49 -5.66 2.70
C ASN A 316 -35.79 -6.04 1.37
N THR A 317 -36.27 -5.50 0.24
CA THR A 317 -35.69 -5.70 -1.10
C THR A 317 -35.04 -4.41 -1.67
N ASP A 318 -34.46 -3.58 -0.80
CA ASP A 318 -33.86 -2.29 -1.14
C ASP A 318 -32.53 -2.39 -1.92
N MET A 319 -31.84 -1.26 -2.11
CA MET A 319 -30.52 -1.23 -2.75
C MET A 319 -29.42 -1.92 -1.94
N LYS A 320 -29.48 -1.93 -0.61
CA LYS A 320 -28.54 -2.64 0.27
C LYS A 320 -28.69 -4.15 0.12
N TYR A 321 -29.92 -4.66 0.07
CA TYR A 321 -30.24 -6.05 -0.26
C TYR A 321 -29.70 -6.42 -1.66
N LYS A 322 -30.04 -5.65 -2.70
CA LYS A 322 -29.59 -5.91 -4.08
C LYS A 322 -28.07 -5.81 -4.24
N ASN A 323 -27.41 -4.89 -3.52
CA ASN A 323 -25.95 -4.77 -3.46
C ASN A 323 -25.32 -6.02 -2.83
N ARG A 324 -25.88 -6.54 -1.73
CA ARG A 324 -25.39 -7.76 -1.08
C ARG A 324 -25.51 -8.98 -1.99
N VAL A 325 -26.65 -9.18 -2.64
CA VAL A 325 -26.86 -10.27 -3.62
C VAL A 325 -25.86 -10.15 -4.79
N ARG A 326 -25.69 -8.96 -5.39
CA ARG A 326 -24.70 -8.73 -6.45
C ARG A 326 -23.26 -9.03 -5.99
N SER A 327 -22.92 -8.66 -4.75
CA SER A 327 -21.61 -8.99 -4.17
C SER A 327 -21.40 -10.50 -4.07
N ARG A 328 -22.38 -11.28 -3.58
CA ARG A 328 -22.27 -12.74 -3.51
C ARG A 328 -22.14 -13.39 -4.89
N ILE A 329 -22.94 -12.95 -5.85
CA ILE A 329 -22.83 -13.40 -7.26
C ILE A 329 -21.42 -13.13 -7.80
N SER A 330 -20.85 -11.95 -7.56
CA SER A 330 -19.50 -11.61 -8.03
C SER A 330 -18.40 -12.49 -7.41
N ASN A 331 -18.54 -12.89 -6.15
CA ASN A 331 -17.58 -13.78 -5.49
C ASN A 331 -17.72 -15.23 -5.95
N LEU A 332 -18.95 -15.73 -6.13
CA LEU A 332 -19.21 -17.09 -6.66
C LEU A 332 -18.72 -17.25 -8.12
N LYS A 333 -18.74 -16.18 -8.90
CA LYS A 333 -18.27 -16.14 -10.30
C LYS A 333 -16.77 -15.84 -10.44
N ASP A 334 -16.00 -15.67 -9.36
CA ASP A 334 -14.58 -15.37 -9.47
C ASP A 334 -13.79 -16.58 -10.00
N ALA A 335 -13.23 -16.43 -11.20
CA ALA A 335 -12.38 -17.43 -11.84
C ALA A 335 -11.02 -17.60 -11.12
N LYS A 336 -10.58 -16.60 -10.35
CA LYS A 336 -9.32 -16.67 -9.57
C LYS A 336 -9.48 -17.38 -8.23
N ASN A 337 -10.71 -17.62 -7.77
CA ASN A 337 -10.98 -18.30 -6.51
C ASN A 337 -12.11 -19.35 -6.61
N PRO A 338 -11.93 -20.42 -7.42
CA PRO A 338 -12.92 -21.50 -7.51
C PRO A 338 -13.10 -22.25 -6.18
N ASN A 339 -12.10 -22.24 -5.30
CA ASN A 339 -12.15 -22.92 -4.01
C ASN A 339 -13.21 -22.32 -3.07
N LEU A 340 -13.50 -21.01 -3.13
CA LEU A 340 -14.59 -20.41 -2.37
C LEU A 340 -15.94 -21.04 -2.76
N ARG A 341 -16.23 -21.15 -4.06
CA ARG A 341 -17.47 -21.76 -4.57
C ARG A 341 -17.55 -23.24 -4.19
N LYS A 342 -16.45 -23.99 -4.33
CA LYS A 342 -16.36 -25.40 -3.89
C LYS A 342 -16.66 -25.57 -2.40
N ASN A 343 -16.08 -24.71 -1.55
CA ASN A 343 -16.31 -24.72 -0.10
C ASN A 343 -17.76 -24.41 0.29
N VAL A 344 -18.47 -23.56 -0.47
CA VAL A 344 -19.90 -23.30 -0.29
C VAL A 344 -20.74 -24.50 -0.75
N LEU A 345 -20.43 -25.08 -1.92
CA LEU A 345 -21.14 -26.24 -2.47
C LEU A 345 -21.00 -27.51 -1.61
N CYS A 346 -19.82 -27.77 -1.03
CA CYS A 346 -19.61 -28.94 -0.15
C CYS A 346 -20.06 -28.71 1.30
N GLY A 347 -20.68 -27.56 1.62
CA GLY A 347 -21.19 -27.24 2.95
C GLY A 347 -20.12 -26.85 3.99
N ASN A 348 -18.84 -26.80 3.63
CA ASN A 348 -17.76 -26.34 4.50
C ASN A 348 -17.92 -24.85 4.90
N ILE A 349 -18.54 -24.05 4.02
CA ILE A 349 -19.07 -22.72 4.36
C ILE A 349 -20.60 -22.80 4.29
N PRO A 350 -21.32 -22.76 5.43
CA PRO A 350 -22.78 -22.83 5.42
C PRO A 350 -23.41 -21.55 4.81
N PRO A 351 -24.58 -21.64 4.15
CA PRO A 351 -25.23 -20.53 3.44
C PRO A 351 -25.44 -19.27 4.27
N ASP A 352 -25.82 -19.42 5.53
CA ASP A 352 -26.01 -18.32 6.48
C ASP A 352 -24.70 -17.63 6.86
N LEU A 353 -23.60 -18.38 7.04
CA LEU A 353 -22.28 -17.77 7.18
C LEU A 353 -21.93 -17.01 5.90
N PHE A 354 -22.05 -17.65 4.73
CA PHE A 354 -21.75 -17.03 3.42
C PHE A 354 -22.54 -15.73 3.20
N ALA A 355 -23.83 -15.70 3.55
CA ALA A 355 -24.67 -14.50 3.48
C ALA A 355 -24.13 -13.32 4.30
N ARG A 356 -23.44 -13.60 5.42
CA ARG A 356 -22.93 -12.61 6.38
C ARG A 356 -21.44 -12.26 6.24
N MET A 357 -20.61 -13.10 5.61
CA MET A 357 -19.16 -12.85 5.46
C MET A 357 -18.82 -11.48 4.84
N THR A 358 -17.75 -10.86 5.30
CA THR A 358 -17.18 -9.66 4.68
C THR A 358 -16.52 -9.98 3.33
N ALA A 359 -16.28 -8.95 2.52
CA ALA A 359 -15.51 -9.08 1.27
C ALA A 359 -14.03 -9.48 1.51
N GLU A 360 -13.54 -9.36 2.74
CA GLU A 360 -12.20 -9.79 3.13
C GLU A 360 -12.16 -11.28 3.47
N GLU A 361 -13.19 -11.78 4.17
CA GLU A 361 -13.31 -13.20 4.53
C GLU A 361 -13.68 -14.11 3.34
N MET A 362 -14.24 -13.55 2.26
CA MET A 362 -14.47 -14.28 1.00
C MET A 362 -13.26 -14.30 0.04
N ALA A 363 -12.21 -13.51 0.31
CA ALA A 363 -11.02 -13.47 -0.54
C ALA A 363 -10.27 -14.83 -0.58
N SER A 364 -9.37 -15.02 -1.54
CA SER A 364 -8.49 -16.20 -1.58
C SER A 364 -7.59 -16.25 -0.35
N ASP A 365 -7.17 -17.45 0.07
CA ASP A 365 -6.41 -17.62 1.31
C ASP A 365 -5.01 -16.99 1.24
N GLU A 366 -4.42 -16.95 0.04
CA GLU A 366 -3.20 -16.17 -0.24
C GLU A 366 -3.40 -14.67 0.00
N LEU A 367 -4.51 -14.09 -0.49
CA LEU A 367 -4.80 -12.66 -0.34
C LEU A 367 -5.17 -12.30 1.11
N LYS A 368 -5.84 -13.21 1.83
CA LYS A 368 -6.11 -13.08 3.27
C LYS A 368 -4.81 -13.04 4.08
N GLU A 369 -3.91 -14.01 3.89
CA GLU A 369 -2.66 -14.04 4.68
C GLU A 369 -1.73 -12.88 4.30
N MET A 370 -1.71 -12.44 3.03
CA MET A 370 -1.00 -11.22 2.61
C MET A 370 -1.51 -9.98 3.36
N ARG A 371 -2.83 -9.75 3.39
CA ARG A 371 -3.44 -8.63 4.13
C ARG A 371 -3.12 -8.71 5.62
N LYS A 372 -3.27 -9.89 6.21
CA LYS A 372 -2.97 -10.17 7.63
C LYS A 372 -1.51 -9.94 7.98
N ASN A 373 -0.56 -10.24 7.09
CA ASN A 373 0.85 -9.94 7.31
C ASN A 373 1.12 -8.42 7.26
N LEU A 374 0.59 -7.72 6.25
CA LEU A 374 0.67 -6.25 6.15
C LEU A 374 0.11 -5.56 7.41
N THR A 375 -1.05 -5.98 7.91
CA THR A 375 -1.64 -5.43 9.15
C THR A 375 -0.75 -5.72 10.38
N LYS A 376 -0.18 -6.93 10.50
CA LYS A 376 0.75 -7.26 11.59
C LYS A 376 2.03 -6.43 11.55
N GLU A 377 2.57 -6.17 10.36
CA GLU A 377 3.79 -5.38 10.18
C GLU A 377 3.56 -3.91 10.55
N ALA A 378 2.46 -3.31 10.07
CA ALA A 378 2.08 -1.95 10.44
C ALA A 378 1.89 -1.77 11.96
N ILE A 379 1.25 -2.73 12.64
CA ILE A 379 1.08 -2.70 14.10
C ILE A 379 2.44 -2.82 14.82
N ARG A 380 3.33 -3.70 14.35
CA ARG A 380 4.66 -3.92 14.94
C ARG A 380 5.53 -2.66 14.84
N GLU A 381 5.52 -1.99 13.69
CA GLU A 381 6.25 -0.75 13.45
C GLU A 381 5.79 0.35 14.41
N HIS A 382 4.47 0.49 14.60
CA HIS A 382 3.88 1.51 15.49
C HIS A 382 4.19 1.31 16.98
N GLN A 383 4.53 0.10 17.43
CA GLN A 383 4.80 -0.21 18.85
C GLN A 383 6.25 0.01 19.29
N MET A 384 7.19 0.30 18.37
CA MET A 384 8.63 0.23 18.64
C MET A 384 9.35 1.58 18.84
N ALA A 385 8.59 2.69 18.99
CA ALA A 385 9.15 4.02 19.23
C ALA A 385 9.83 4.13 20.62
N LYS A 386 11.14 3.87 20.68
CA LYS A 386 11.95 4.05 21.90
C LYS A 386 12.13 5.53 22.23
N THR A 387 12.03 5.87 23.51
CA THR A 387 12.26 7.23 24.03
C THR A 387 13.69 7.70 23.74
N GLY A 388 13.83 8.83 23.06
CA GLY A 388 15.11 9.36 22.59
C GLY A 388 16.04 9.92 23.67
N GLY A 389 17.34 9.90 23.36
CA GLY A 389 18.44 10.47 24.13
C GLY A 389 19.75 9.70 23.86
N THR A 390 20.90 10.30 24.17
CA THR A 390 22.21 9.68 23.88
C THR A 390 22.57 8.63 24.92
N GLN A 391 22.64 7.36 24.51
CA GLN A 391 23.09 6.26 25.39
C GLN A 391 24.56 6.45 25.77
N THR A 392 24.89 6.14 27.03
CA THR A 392 26.22 6.33 27.61
C THR A 392 26.46 5.37 28.76
N ASP A 393 27.70 4.88 28.87
CA ASP A 393 28.19 4.09 30.01
C ASP A 393 29.07 4.93 30.97
N LEU A 394 29.21 6.25 30.74
CA LEU A 394 30.01 7.12 31.60
C LEU A 394 29.44 7.23 33.02
N PHE A 395 28.12 7.07 33.18
CA PHE A 395 27.43 7.24 34.46
C PHE A 395 26.97 5.89 35.03
N THR A 396 27.32 5.61 36.29
CA THR A 396 26.86 4.41 36.99
C THR A 396 25.61 4.74 37.81
N CYS A 397 24.52 4.00 37.60
CA CYS A 397 23.27 4.27 38.30
C CYS A 397 23.38 3.99 39.82
N GLY A 398 23.04 4.98 40.65
CA GLY A 398 23.05 4.84 42.10
C GLY A 398 22.18 3.70 42.64
N LYS A 399 21.04 3.41 41.99
CA LYS A 399 20.06 2.37 42.38
C LYS A 399 20.45 0.96 41.92
N CYS A 400 20.56 0.72 40.61
CA CYS A 400 20.79 -0.62 40.06
C CYS A 400 22.27 -0.96 39.80
N LYS A 401 23.20 -0.02 40.02
CA LYS A 401 24.65 -0.15 39.78
C LYS A 401 25.08 -0.48 38.35
N LYS A 402 24.14 -0.59 37.40
CA LYS A 402 24.42 -0.74 35.96
C LYS A 402 24.81 0.61 35.34
N LYS A 403 25.54 0.55 34.22
CA LYS A 403 26.03 1.72 33.47
C LYS A 403 25.13 2.16 32.31
N ASN A 404 24.24 1.30 31.82
CA ASN A 404 23.28 1.61 30.76
C ASN A 404 22.37 2.79 31.14
N CYS A 405 22.81 3.98 30.74
CA CYS A 405 22.17 5.25 30.99
C CYS A 405 22.03 6.02 29.69
N THR A 406 21.19 7.05 29.73
CA THR A 406 20.96 8.00 28.66
C THR A 406 21.13 9.38 29.27
N TYR A 407 21.90 10.25 28.63
CA TYR A 407 22.10 11.61 29.14
C TYR A 407 21.59 12.67 28.17
N THR A 408 21.29 13.84 28.72
CA THR A 408 20.81 15.01 27.99
C THR A 408 21.35 16.25 28.68
N GLN A 409 22.09 17.09 27.97
CA GLN A 409 22.64 18.33 28.52
C GLN A 409 21.68 19.48 28.18
N VAL A 410 21.26 20.23 29.20
CA VAL A 410 20.32 21.33 29.05
C VAL A 410 20.83 22.51 29.85
N GLN A 411 20.88 23.70 29.24
CA GLN A 411 21.15 24.94 29.95
C GLN A 411 19.87 25.39 30.64
N THR A 412 19.82 25.25 31.97
CA THR A 412 18.59 25.49 32.76
C THR A 412 18.55 26.85 33.46
N ARG A 413 19.56 27.70 33.24
CA ARG A 413 19.77 29.00 33.89
C ARG A 413 20.44 29.99 32.92
N SER A 414 20.70 31.21 33.40
CA SER A 414 21.28 32.34 32.65
C SER A 414 22.56 31.97 31.89
N ALA A 415 22.89 32.78 30.87
CA ALA A 415 24.00 32.53 29.95
C ALA A 415 25.38 32.33 30.62
N ASP A 416 25.57 32.88 31.82
CA ASP A 416 26.82 32.82 32.58
C ASP A 416 27.01 31.52 33.40
N GLU A 417 26.01 30.62 33.47
CA GLU A 417 26.12 29.31 34.13
C GLU A 417 26.37 28.15 33.14
N PRO A 418 27.19 27.13 33.50
CA PRO A 418 27.49 25.98 32.66
C PRO A 418 26.28 25.05 32.46
N MET A 419 26.29 24.28 31.36
CA MET A 419 25.20 23.36 31.00
C MET A 419 25.01 22.26 32.06
N THR A 420 23.78 22.06 32.54
CA THR A 420 23.46 20.98 33.49
C THR A 420 23.27 19.66 32.74
N THR A 421 23.94 18.60 33.18
CA THR A 421 23.81 17.27 32.58
C THR A 421 22.77 16.45 33.32
N PHE A 422 21.65 16.14 32.66
CA PHE A 422 20.63 15.22 33.17
C PHE A 422 20.95 13.80 32.71
N VAL A 423 20.82 12.83 33.62
CA VAL A 423 21.11 11.41 33.37
C VAL A 423 19.92 10.56 33.79
N VAL A 424 19.53 9.63 32.93
CA VAL A 424 18.43 8.68 33.10
C VAL A 424 18.97 7.27 32.95
N CYS A 425 18.80 6.40 33.93
CA CYS A 425 19.16 4.98 33.78
C CYS A 425 18.05 4.23 33.03
N ASN A 426 18.41 3.58 31.92
CA ASN A 426 17.46 2.85 31.07
C ASN A 426 16.93 1.57 31.73
N GLU A 427 17.68 1.03 32.70
CA GLU A 427 17.39 -0.24 33.37
C GLU A 427 16.35 -0.12 34.49
N CYS A 428 16.25 1.05 35.12
CA CYS A 428 15.39 1.26 36.29
C CYS A 428 14.68 2.63 36.33
N GLY A 429 14.76 3.40 35.23
CA GLY A 429 14.13 4.72 35.10
C GLY A 429 14.69 5.82 36.01
N ASN A 430 15.70 5.53 36.84
CA ASN A 430 16.23 6.49 37.82
C ASN A 430 16.83 7.71 37.14
N ARG A 431 16.48 8.92 37.59
CA ARG A 431 16.94 10.19 37.01
C ARG A 431 17.74 11.01 38.03
N TRP A 432 18.82 11.64 37.60
CA TRP A 432 19.62 12.56 38.42
C TRP A 432 20.29 13.63 37.55
N LYS A 433 20.88 14.63 38.19
CA LYS A 433 21.67 15.68 37.54
C LYS A 433 23.13 15.60 37.96
N PHE A 434 24.01 16.02 37.06
CA PHE A 434 25.43 16.24 37.27
C PHE A 434 25.71 17.71 36.94
N CYS A 435 26.28 18.43 37.90
CA CYS A 435 26.69 19.83 37.80
C CYS A 435 28.20 19.89 37.55
#